data_AF-A0A3D1QXU4-F1
#
_entry.id   AF-A0A3D1QXU4-F1
#
_cell.length_a   1.000
_cell.length_b   1.000
_cell.length_c   1.000
_cell.angle_alpha   90.00
_cell.angle_beta   90.00
_cell.angle_gamma   90.00
#
_symmetry.space_group_name_H-M   'P 1'
#
loop_
_entity.id
_entity.type
_entity.pdbx_description
1 polymer ?
#
loop_
_entity_poly.entity_id
_entity_poly.type
_entity_poly.pdbx_seq_one_letter_code
_entity_poly.pdbx_strand_id
1 'polypeptide(L)'
;MKRLLTLFAAALLAAACGNVATEPEDKSPDGTGGYSASKPCGDANKCPTGQFCYNGLCALGCNSNGDCAADQYCDTEWSRLCQNKVVKSCPDTPCPEAQTCVQSLCTAKEQPKQTCNPDSFNDGCAENAFCIEEDENQDPQCMTFSACGEDGTCPAGLFGALCNENLITNKARVCLPGLCKEAGNCPANWVCVKMTSTDPVGFCSNGGLSSMCTKPEECVSPFICQQPMPGMAGVCAPDDGF
;
A
#
# COMPACT_ATOMS: atom_id res chain seq x y z
N MET A 1 -25.38 -38.34 6.10
CA MET A 1 -26.69 -38.09 6.75
C MET A 1 -27.26 -36.78 6.21
N LYS A 2 -28.43 -36.87 5.57
CA LYS A 2 -29.22 -35.77 4.99
C LYS A 2 -29.84 -34.88 6.09
N ARG A 3 -29.71 -33.56 5.96
CA ARG A 3 -30.73 -32.51 6.23
C ARG A 3 -30.27 -31.30 5.39
N LEU A 4 -30.86 -30.92 4.26
CA LEU A 4 -32.25 -30.63 3.92
C LEU A 4 -32.90 -29.66 4.92
N LEU A 5 -32.77 -28.35 4.64
CA LEU A 5 -33.84 -27.41 4.89
C LEU A 5 -33.90 -26.40 3.75
N THR A 6 -35.10 -26.24 3.25
CA THR A 6 -35.47 -25.67 1.97
C THR A 6 -36.38 -24.48 2.26
N LEU A 7 -36.20 -23.40 1.48
CA LEU A 7 -37.23 -22.47 1.00
C LEU A 7 -37.99 -21.58 2.01
N PHE A 8 -37.81 -20.26 1.82
CA PHE A 8 -38.93 -19.35 1.60
C PHE A 8 -38.64 -18.50 0.35
N ALA A 9 -39.64 -18.38 -0.53
CA ALA A 9 -39.59 -17.79 -1.85
C ALA A 9 -40.49 -16.54 -1.96
N ALA A 10 -40.16 -15.72 -2.97
CA ALA A 10 -41.03 -14.80 -3.74
C ALA A 10 -41.62 -13.57 -3.00
N ALA A 11 -41.87 -12.40 -3.62
CA ALA A 11 -41.61 -11.79 -4.93
C ALA A 11 -42.22 -10.36 -4.92
N LEU A 12 -41.84 -9.50 -5.90
CA LEU A 12 -42.61 -8.43 -6.60
C LEU A 12 -41.66 -7.25 -6.94
N LEU A 13 -41.13 -7.17 -8.17
CA LEU A 13 -41.62 -6.48 -9.39
C LEU A 13 -41.80 -4.95 -9.29
N ALA A 14 -40.97 -4.23 -10.04
CA ALA A 14 -41.38 -3.06 -10.81
C ALA A 14 -40.58 -3.01 -12.12
N ALA A 15 -41.31 -3.08 -13.23
CA ALA A 15 -40.82 -2.86 -14.59
C ALA A 15 -40.88 -1.36 -14.90
N ALA A 16 -39.88 -0.84 -15.61
CA ALA A 16 -40.03 0.38 -16.39
C ALA A 16 -39.28 0.22 -17.72
N CYS A 17 -40.05 0.15 -18.80
CA CYS A 17 -39.60 0.25 -20.18
C CYS A 17 -39.16 1.69 -20.48
N GLY A 18 -38.13 1.86 -21.32
CA GLY A 18 -37.73 3.19 -21.78
C GLY A 18 -36.64 3.17 -22.84
N ASN A 19 -37.03 2.85 -24.07
CA ASN A 19 -36.48 3.26 -25.38
C ASN A 19 -35.03 2.95 -25.77
N VAL A 20 -34.94 2.07 -26.77
CA VAL A 20 -33.87 1.98 -27.76
C VAL A 20 -33.87 3.27 -28.60
N ALA A 21 -32.73 3.94 -28.67
CA ALA A 21 -32.42 4.90 -29.72
C ALA A 21 -31.11 4.45 -30.39
N THR A 22 -31.20 4.22 -31.70
CA THR A 22 -30.10 3.82 -32.56
C THR A 22 -29.55 5.07 -33.28
N GLU A 23 -28.23 5.28 -33.15
CA GLU A 23 -27.29 5.99 -34.05
C GLU A 23 -27.35 7.53 -34.20
N PRO A 24 -26.20 8.24 -34.41
CA PRO A 24 -25.11 7.91 -35.36
C PRO A 24 -23.66 7.92 -34.82
N GLU A 25 -22.78 7.31 -35.62
CA GLU A 25 -21.32 7.48 -35.57
C GLU A 25 -20.97 8.97 -35.79
N ASP A 26 -20.39 9.61 -34.77
CA ASP A 26 -19.72 10.90 -34.92
C ASP A 26 -18.21 10.72 -34.71
N LYS A 27 -17.48 10.71 -35.83
CA LYS A 27 -16.06 10.98 -35.85
C LYS A 27 -15.87 12.46 -35.56
N SER A 28 -15.35 12.79 -34.39
CA SER A 28 -14.77 14.11 -34.13
C SER A 28 -13.38 13.95 -33.52
N PRO A 29 -12.33 14.57 -34.09
CA PRO A 29 -10.97 14.52 -33.57
C PRO A 29 -10.75 15.70 -32.62
N ASP A 30 -10.83 15.48 -31.31
CA ASP A 30 -10.15 16.37 -30.37
C ASP A 30 -9.88 15.67 -29.04
N GLY A 31 -8.62 15.66 -28.65
CA GLY A 31 -8.09 14.94 -27.49
C GLY A 31 -8.52 15.60 -26.19
N THR A 32 -9.41 14.93 -25.46
CA THR A 32 -9.55 15.00 -23.99
C THR A 32 -10.38 13.79 -23.57
N GLY A 33 -9.84 12.59 -23.78
CA GLY A 33 -10.44 11.38 -23.23
C GLY A 33 -10.38 11.43 -21.71
N GLY A 34 -11.54 11.48 -21.04
CA GLY A 34 -11.62 11.33 -19.59
C GLY A 34 -11.03 10.00 -19.17
N TYR A 35 -9.78 10.01 -18.71
CA TYR A 35 -9.08 8.82 -18.24
C TYR A 35 -9.62 8.45 -16.87
N SER A 36 -10.33 7.34 -16.77
CA SER A 36 -10.64 6.72 -15.48
C SER A 36 -9.38 6.04 -14.98
N ALA A 37 -8.58 6.73 -14.18
CA ALA A 37 -7.33 6.28 -13.55
C ALA A 37 -7.54 5.17 -12.49
N SER A 38 -8.46 4.23 -12.74
CA SER A 38 -8.92 3.28 -11.72
C SER A 38 -9.48 1.98 -12.29
N LYS A 39 -9.25 1.67 -13.57
CA LYS A 39 -9.67 0.37 -14.10
C LYS A 39 -8.80 -0.74 -13.48
N PRO A 40 -9.40 -1.79 -12.91
CA PRO A 40 -8.68 -2.97 -12.46
C PRO A 40 -7.83 -3.56 -13.58
N CYS A 41 -6.62 -4.01 -13.23
CA CYS A 41 -5.74 -4.73 -14.13
C CYS A 41 -5.02 -5.87 -13.42
N GLY A 42 -4.55 -6.83 -14.22
CA GLY A 42 -3.86 -8.02 -13.76
C GLY A 42 -3.50 -8.93 -14.94
N ASP A 43 -3.31 -10.21 -14.67
CA ASP A 43 -3.02 -11.18 -15.73
C ASP A 43 -4.20 -11.38 -16.67
N ALA A 44 -5.41 -11.43 -16.09
CA ALA A 44 -6.65 -11.60 -16.84
C ALA A 44 -7.15 -10.31 -17.52
N ASN A 45 -6.78 -9.14 -17.00
CA ASN A 45 -7.28 -7.84 -17.45
C ASN A 45 -6.11 -6.92 -17.81
N LYS A 46 -5.77 -6.85 -19.10
CA LYS A 46 -4.70 -5.97 -19.58
C LYS A 46 -5.18 -4.52 -19.68
N CYS A 47 -4.26 -3.60 -19.39
CA CYS A 47 -4.56 -2.18 -19.53
C CYS A 47 -4.75 -1.77 -20.99
N PRO A 48 -5.58 -0.74 -21.26
CA PRO A 48 -5.68 -0.14 -22.58
C PRO A 48 -4.31 0.31 -23.11
N THR A 49 -4.20 0.46 -24.44
CA THR A 49 -2.98 0.96 -25.07
C THR A 49 -2.55 2.31 -24.47
N GLY A 50 -1.26 2.43 -24.15
CA GLY A 50 -0.69 3.63 -23.51
C GLY A 50 -0.80 3.65 -21.97
N GLN A 51 -1.41 2.63 -21.37
CA GLN A 51 -1.49 2.46 -19.92
C GLN A 51 -0.75 1.20 -19.47
N PHE A 52 -0.32 1.22 -18.21
CA PHE A 52 0.48 0.17 -17.59
C PHE A 52 -0.18 -0.26 -16.29
N CYS A 53 -0.12 -1.56 -16.00
CA CYS A 53 -0.69 -2.07 -14.77
C CYS A 53 0.24 -1.76 -13.60
N TYR A 54 -0.26 -1.00 -12.64
CA TYR A 54 0.47 -0.59 -11.45
C TYR A 54 -0.40 -0.78 -10.22
N ASN A 55 0.08 -1.61 -9.28
CA ASN A 55 -0.66 -1.93 -8.05
C ASN A 55 -2.12 -2.35 -8.31
N GLY A 56 -2.35 -3.17 -9.35
CA GLY A 56 -3.68 -3.66 -9.72
C GLY A 56 -4.58 -2.63 -10.43
N LEU A 57 -4.09 -1.44 -10.76
CA LEU A 57 -4.83 -0.41 -11.50
C LEU A 57 -4.06 0.05 -12.75
N CYS A 58 -4.79 0.41 -13.79
CA CYS A 58 -4.17 1.01 -14.97
C CYS A 58 -3.77 2.46 -14.73
N ALA A 59 -2.49 2.76 -14.89
CA ALA A 59 -1.92 4.10 -14.85
C ALA A 59 -1.44 4.53 -16.24
N LEU A 60 -1.59 5.81 -16.57
CA LEU A 60 -1.15 6.38 -17.84
C LEU A 60 0.36 6.61 -17.84
N GLY A 61 1.05 6.28 -18.94
CA GLY A 61 2.44 6.68 -19.12
C GLY A 61 2.58 8.18 -19.37
N CYS A 62 3.62 8.81 -18.84
CA CYS A 62 3.78 10.26 -18.89
C CYS A 62 5.24 10.70 -19.08
N ASN A 63 5.42 11.89 -19.63
CA ASN A 63 6.70 12.59 -19.72
C ASN A 63 6.74 13.86 -18.86
N SER A 64 5.57 14.43 -18.54
CA SER A 64 5.43 15.63 -17.73
C SER A 64 4.10 15.65 -16.97
N ASN A 65 3.96 16.53 -15.97
CA ASN A 65 2.70 16.72 -15.25
C ASN A 65 1.52 17.14 -16.16
N GLY A 66 1.80 17.69 -17.34
CA GLY A 66 0.75 18.05 -18.31
C GLY A 66 0.05 16.83 -18.95
N ASP A 67 0.65 15.64 -18.85
CA ASP A 67 0.07 14.40 -19.36
C ASP A 67 -0.92 13.77 -18.36
N CYS A 68 -0.91 14.22 -17.10
CA CYS A 68 -1.66 13.62 -16.00
C CYS A 68 -2.90 14.43 -15.60
N ALA A 69 -3.83 13.77 -14.91
CA ALA A 69 -4.98 14.46 -14.31
C ALA A 69 -4.53 15.49 -13.24
N ALA A 70 -5.39 16.45 -12.90
CA ALA A 70 -5.03 17.55 -12.01
C ALA A 70 -4.62 17.11 -10.58
N ASP A 71 -5.17 15.99 -10.10
CA ASP A 71 -4.87 15.34 -8.82
C ASP A 71 -3.73 14.31 -8.92
N GLN A 72 -3.08 14.22 -10.08
CA GLN A 72 -1.97 13.33 -10.36
C GLN A 72 -0.71 14.12 -10.74
N TYR A 73 0.44 13.49 -10.57
CA TYR A 73 1.74 13.98 -11.02
C TYR A 73 2.41 12.92 -11.88
N CYS A 74 3.28 13.35 -12.78
CA CYS A 74 4.09 12.44 -13.56
C CYS A 74 5.32 12.05 -12.76
N ASP A 75 5.45 10.78 -12.43
CA ASP A 75 6.59 10.25 -11.71
C ASP A 75 7.79 10.07 -12.65
N THR A 76 8.44 11.19 -13.02
CA THR A 76 9.46 11.21 -14.08
C THR A 76 10.78 10.52 -13.71
N GLU A 77 11.00 10.24 -12.44
CA GLU A 77 12.27 9.68 -11.96
C GLU A 77 12.22 8.15 -11.81
N TRP A 78 11.09 7.57 -11.36
CA TRP A 78 10.99 6.13 -11.13
C TRP A 78 10.08 5.45 -12.15
N SER A 79 8.76 5.63 -12.09
CA SER A 79 7.83 4.80 -12.86
C SER A 79 7.51 5.32 -14.27
N ARG A 80 7.67 6.62 -14.54
CA ARG A 80 7.16 7.30 -15.76
C ARG A 80 5.66 7.11 -15.95
N LEU A 81 4.92 6.98 -14.85
CA LEU A 81 3.48 6.85 -14.81
C LEU A 81 2.85 8.04 -14.08
N CYS A 82 1.60 8.35 -14.41
CA CYS A 82 0.80 9.28 -13.63
C CYS A 82 0.41 8.62 -12.30
N GLN A 83 0.90 9.20 -11.20
CA GLN A 83 0.65 8.77 -9.83
C GLN A 83 -0.21 9.81 -9.10
N ASN A 84 -0.96 9.39 -8.08
CA ASN A 84 -1.78 10.32 -7.30
C ASN A 84 -0.88 11.24 -6.46
N LYS A 85 -1.18 12.54 -6.44
CA LYS A 85 -0.44 13.51 -5.61
C LYS A 85 -0.56 13.24 -4.13
N VAL A 86 -1.70 12.68 -3.71
CA VAL A 86 -2.01 12.35 -2.32
C VAL A 86 -2.38 10.88 -2.23
N VAL A 87 -1.70 10.17 -1.34
CA VAL A 87 -1.98 8.76 -1.04
C VAL A 87 -2.92 8.71 0.16
N LYS A 88 -4.04 8.00 0.01
CA LYS A 88 -5.05 7.86 1.06
C LYS A 88 -4.84 6.55 1.81
N SER A 89 -5.05 6.56 3.13
CA SER A 89 -5.10 5.35 3.94
C SER A 89 -6.46 4.66 3.83
N CYS A 90 -6.44 3.34 3.97
CA CYS A 90 -7.60 2.52 4.25
C CYS A 90 -7.61 2.10 5.74
N PRO A 91 -8.75 1.75 6.35
CA PRO A 91 -10.09 1.62 5.74
C PRO A 91 -10.86 2.95 5.60
N ASP A 92 -10.33 4.07 6.13
CA ASP A 92 -11.02 5.38 6.11
C ASP A 92 -11.44 5.78 4.69
N THR A 93 -10.56 5.54 3.72
CA THR A 93 -10.93 5.52 2.30
C THR A 93 -10.92 4.07 1.82
N PRO A 94 -12.06 3.54 1.31
CA PRO A 94 -12.10 2.22 0.72
C PRO A 94 -11.12 2.09 -0.45
N CYS A 95 -10.43 0.96 -0.51
CA CYS A 95 -9.59 0.66 -1.66
C CYS A 95 -10.44 0.45 -2.91
N PRO A 96 -9.95 0.87 -4.09
CA PRO A 96 -10.50 0.49 -5.39
C PRO A 96 -10.77 -1.03 -5.49
N GLU A 97 -11.72 -1.42 -6.34
CA GLU A 97 -12.20 -2.80 -6.44
C GLU A 97 -11.08 -3.83 -6.70
N ALA A 98 -10.04 -3.45 -7.45
CA ALA A 98 -8.89 -4.30 -7.76
C ALA A 98 -7.90 -4.47 -6.61
N GLN A 99 -8.09 -3.75 -5.52
CA GLN A 99 -7.15 -3.63 -4.41
C GLN A 99 -7.79 -4.08 -3.10
N THR A 100 -6.95 -4.53 -2.17
CA THR A 100 -7.30 -4.85 -0.80
C THR A 100 -6.52 -3.97 0.17
N CYS A 101 -7.06 -3.78 1.37
CA CYS A 101 -6.42 -2.98 2.40
C CYS A 101 -5.46 -3.87 3.20
N VAL A 102 -4.16 -3.58 3.12
CA VAL A 102 -3.12 -4.26 3.91
C VAL A 102 -2.32 -3.19 4.65
N GLN A 103 -2.27 -3.32 5.98
CA GLN A 103 -1.55 -2.39 6.86
C GLN A 103 -1.86 -0.90 6.58
N SER A 104 -3.13 -0.59 6.32
CA SER A 104 -3.64 0.76 5.99
C SER A 104 -3.25 1.32 4.63
N LEU A 105 -2.65 0.52 3.76
CA LEU A 105 -2.36 0.87 2.37
C LEU A 105 -3.14 -0.04 1.41
N CYS A 106 -3.55 0.53 0.28
CA CYS A 106 -4.17 -0.26 -0.78
C CYS A 106 -3.09 -0.99 -1.59
N THR A 107 -3.21 -2.31 -1.66
CA THR A 107 -2.35 -3.22 -2.44
C THR A 107 -3.21 -4.00 -3.44
N ALA A 108 -2.65 -4.44 -4.56
CA ALA A 108 -3.36 -5.27 -5.54
C ALA A 108 -3.95 -6.54 -4.89
N LYS A 109 -5.16 -6.94 -5.28
CA LYS A 109 -5.70 -8.25 -4.87
C LYS A 109 -4.97 -9.40 -5.58
N GLU A 110 -4.70 -9.21 -6.87
CA GLU A 110 -3.89 -10.13 -7.66
C GLU A 110 -2.42 -9.72 -7.54
N GLN A 111 -1.66 -10.50 -6.79
CA GLN A 111 -0.22 -10.31 -6.67
C GLN A 111 0.53 -11.07 -7.78
N PRO A 112 1.71 -10.58 -8.20
CA PRO A 112 2.59 -11.33 -9.09
C PRO A 112 2.87 -12.73 -8.55
N LYS A 113 2.59 -13.76 -9.36
CA LYS A 113 2.93 -15.15 -9.04
C LYS A 113 4.43 -15.38 -9.22
N GLN A 114 5.20 -14.87 -8.27
CA GLN A 114 6.65 -14.94 -8.29
C GLN A 114 7.14 -15.39 -6.92
N THR A 115 7.95 -16.46 -6.92
CA THR A 115 8.72 -16.85 -5.73
C THR A 115 9.77 -15.78 -5.45
N CYS A 116 9.88 -15.38 -4.20
CA CYS A 116 10.77 -14.31 -3.79
C CYS A 116 11.52 -14.69 -2.49
N ASN A 117 12.54 -13.91 -2.13
CA ASN A 117 13.30 -14.11 -0.90
C ASN A 117 13.17 -12.88 0.02
N PRO A 118 12.47 -12.99 1.16
CA PRO A 118 12.25 -11.86 2.07
C PRO A 118 13.54 -11.38 2.75
N ASP A 119 14.58 -12.22 2.82
CA ASP A 119 15.86 -11.90 3.47
C ASP A 119 16.85 -11.16 2.56
N SER A 120 16.46 -10.84 1.32
CA SER A 120 17.32 -10.23 0.32
C SER A 120 16.84 -8.84 -0.08
N PHE A 121 17.75 -7.87 -0.17
CA PHE A 121 17.44 -6.56 -0.76
C PHE A 121 17.07 -6.67 -2.25
N ASN A 122 17.61 -7.68 -2.93
CA ASN A 122 17.14 -8.12 -4.24
C ASN A 122 16.24 -9.32 -4.02
N ASP A 123 15.06 -9.04 -3.47
CA ASP A 123 14.06 -10.03 -3.07
C ASP A 123 13.47 -10.83 -4.26
N GLY A 124 13.79 -10.42 -5.49
CA GLY A 124 13.28 -10.99 -6.73
C GLY A 124 12.00 -10.32 -7.20
N CYS A 125 11.31 -9.54 -6.37
CA CYS A 125 10.09 -8.85 -6.75
C CYS A 125 10.35 -7.66 -7.68
N ALA A 126 9.33 -7.30 -8.47
CA ALA A 126 9.33 -6.08 -9.28
C ALA A 126 9.67 -4.84 -8.43
N GLU A 127 10.12 -3.76 -9.08
CA GLU A 127 10.56 -2.54 -8.39
C GLU A 127 9.50 -1.92 -7.48
N ASN A 128 8.21 -2.09 -7.80
CA ASN A 128 7.09 -1.58 -7.03
C ASN A 128 6.47 -2.60 -6.05
N ALA A 129 7.16 -3.72 -5.83
CA ALA A 129 6.71 -4.80 -4.96
C ALA A 129 7.79 -5.22 -3.97
N PHE A 130 7.37 -5.78 -2.84
CA PHE A 130 8.26 -6.36 -1.83
C PHE A 130 7.88 -7.80 -1.54
N CYS A 131 8.88 -8.62 -1.29
CA CYS A 131 8.67 -9.97 -0.83
C CYS A 131 8.24 -9.96 0.64
N ILE A 132 7.05 -10.47 0.91
CA ILE A 132 6.47 -10.53 2.23
C ILE A 132 6.11 -11.99 2.54
N GLU A 133 6.54 -12.43 3.70
CA GLU A 133 6.10 -13.69 4.32
C GLU A 133 5.01 -13.35 5.33
N GLU A 134 3.75 -13.66 4.99
CA GLU A 134 2.62 -13.40 5.88
C GLU A 134 2.48 -14.46 6.99
N ASP A 135 2.94 -15.70 6.74
CA ASP A 135 2.86 -16.85 7.63
C ASP A 135 4.05 -17.79 7.36
N GLU A 136 4.65 -18.34 8.42
CA GLU A 136 5.77 -19.30 8.34
C GLU A 136 5.45 -20.57 7.52
N ASN A 137 4.17 -20.85 7.28
CA ASN A 137 3.70 -22.01 6.50
C ASN A 137 3.30 -21.65 5.06
N GLN A 138 3.45 -20.40 4.66
CA GLN A 138 3.12 -19.93 3.32
C GLN A 138 4.39 -19.51 2.58
N ASP A 139 4.44 -19.82 1.27
CA ASP A 139 5.52 -19.32 0.43
C ASP A 139 5.47 -17.79 0.41
N PRO A 140 6.61 -17.11 0.56
CA PRO A 140 6.66 -15.66 0.54
C PRO A 140 6.23 -15.14 -0.84
N GLN A 141 5.51 -14.02 -0.85
CA GLN A 141 4.89 -13.47 -2.05
C GLN A 141 5.30 -12.02 -2.29
N CYS A 142 5.42 -11.66 -3.57
CA CYS A 142 5.62 -10.27 -3.96
C CYS A 142 4.33 -9.49 -3.80
N MET A 143 4.32 -8.51 -2.89
CA MET A 143 3.20 -7.60 -2.68
C MET A 143 3.49 -6.24 -3.29
N THR A 144 2.60 -5.77 -4.16
CA THR A 144 2.69 -4.41 -4.75
C THR A 144 2.16 -3.34 -3.80
N PHE A 145 2.78 -2.17 -3.80
CA PHE A 145 2.35 -1.06 -2.94
C PHE A 145 2.00 0.19 -3.75
N SER A 146 1.26 1.09 -3.11
CA SER A 146 0.95 2.39 -3.71
C SER A 146 2.22 3.23 -3.84
N ALA A 147 2.33 3.99 -4.94
CA ALA A 147 3.35 5.01 -5.08
C ALA A 147 3.23 6.04 -3.95
N CYS A 148 4.32 6.74 -3.64
CA CYS A 148 4.26 7.86 -2.70
C CYS A 148 3.49 9.05 -3.25
N GLY A 149 3.08 9.97 -2.36
CA GLY A 149 2.59 11.28 -2.77
C GLY A 149 3.67 12.09 -3.50
N GLU A 150 3.26 13.15 -4.19
CA GLU A 150 4.18 14.02 -4.95
C GLU A 150 5.30 14.56 -4.04
N ASP A 151 4.94 14.94 -2.81
CA ASP A 151 5.82 15.46 -1.76
C ASP A 151 6.63 14.38 -1.01
N GLY A 152 6.49 13.11 -1.38
CA GLY A 152 7.22 12.01 -0.72
C GLY A 152 6.57 11.54 0.55
N THR A 153 5.32 11.95 0.80
CA THR A 153 4.58 11.49 1.96
C THR A 153 3.85 10.18 1.66
N CYS A 154 3.68 9.41 2.73
CA CYS A 154 2.84 8.23 2.79
C CYS A 154 1.92 8.39 4.00
N PRO A 155 0.66 7.96 3.92
CA PRO A 155 -0.26 8.09 5.04
C PRO A 155 0.21 7.15 6.15
N ALA A 156 0.43 7.70 7.34
CA ALA A 156 0.83 6.90 8.49
C ALA A 156 -0.19 5.78 8.79
N GLY A 157 -1.47 6.00 8.54
CA GLY A 157 -2.51 4.98 8.79
C GLY A 157 -2.45 4.46 10.22
N LEU A 158 -2.62 3.14 10.39
CA LEU A 158 -2.59 2.47 11.69
C LEU A 158 -1.20 1.99 12.13
N PHE A 159 -0.26 1.83 11.21
CA PHE A 159 1.04 1.19 11.49
C PHE A 159 2.25 2.05 11.15
N GLY A 160 2.03 3.23 10.57
CA GLY A 160 3.06 4.06 9.98
C GLY A 160 3.33 3.69 8.52
N ALA A 161 3.87 4.63 7.77
CA ALA A 161 4.39 4.38 6.45
C ALA A 161 5.47 5.40 6.08
N LEU A 162 6.49 4.91 5.37
CA LEU A 162 7.60 5.73 4.88
C LEU A 162 7.72 5.59 3.38
N CYS A 163 7.92 6.71 2.68
CA CYS A 163 8.19 6.67 1.27
C CYS A 163 9.59 6.12 0.99
N ASN A 164 9.71 5.19 0.05
CA ASN A 164 11.00 4.69 -0.43
C ASN A 164 11.70 5.71 -1.34
N GLU A 165 12.30 6.74 -0.75
CA GLU A 165 13.14 7.70 -1.49
C GLU A 165 14.60 7.21 -1.53
N ASN A 166 14.83 6.12 -2.26
CA ASN A 166 16.12 5.42 -2.36
C ASN A 166 16.63 4.80 -1.05
N LEU A 167 15.71 4.43 -0.14
CA LEU A 167 16.06 3.70 1.09
C LEU A 167 16.42 2.25 0.77
N ILE A 168 15.68 1.65 -0.15
CA ILE A 168 15.96 0.32 -0.71
C ILE A 168 16.32 0.53 -2.18
N THR A 169 17.59 0.34 -2.49
CA THR A 169 18.12 0.45 -3.85
C THR A 169 17.39 -0.53 -4.78
N ASN A 170 17.11 -0.09 -6.02
CA ASN A 170 16.37 -0.86 -7.04
C ASN A 170 14.87 -1.07 -6.77
N LYS A 171 14.30 -0.35 -5.80
CA LYS A 171 12.86 -0.29 -5.57
C LYS A 171 12.33 1.08 -5.94
N ALA A 172 11.13 1.12 -6.49
CA ALA A 172 10.42 2.32 -6.88
C ALA A 172 10.04 3.15 -5.65
N ARG A 173 9.59 4.38 -5.90
CA ARG A 173 9.09 5.30 -4.88
C ARG A 173 7.68 4.90 -4.42
N VAL A 174 7.63 3.90 -3.54
CA VAL A 174 6.40 3.34 -2.96
C VAL A 174 6.34 3.52 -1.45
N CYS A 175 5.13 3.49 -0.91
CA CYS A 175 4.89 3.54 0.53
C CYS A 175 5.20 2.20 1.19
N LEU A 176 6.18 2.22 2.10
CA LEU A 176 6.62 1.09 2.91
C LEU A 176 5.87 1.12 4.24
N PRO A 177 4.91 0.21 4.47
CA PRO A 177 4.17 0.18 5.72
C PRO A 177 5.08 -0.19 6.91
N GLY A 178 4.76 0.31 8.10
CA GLY A 178 5.48 0.01 9.35
C GLY A 178 6.81 0.75 9.54
N LEU A 179 7.39 1.30 8.47
CA LEU A 179 8.66 2.02 8.52
C LEU A 179 8.47 3.50 8.82
N CYS A 180 9.50 4.11 9.40
CA CYS A 180 9.56 5.52 9.69
C CYS A 180 10.98 6.08 9.60
N LYS A 181 11.09 7.38 9.34
CA LYS A 181 12.33 8.15 9.47
C LYS A 181 12.24 9.13 10.65
N GLU A 182 11.03 9.63 10.88
CA GLU A 182 10.67 10.56 11.93
C GLU A 182 9.25 10.28 12.45
N ALA A 183 8.85 10.98 13.52
CA ALA A 183 7.55 10.77 14.16
C ALA A 183 6.35 11.04 13.22
N GLY A 184 6.51 11.93 12.23
CA GLY A 184 5.46 12.22 11.24
C GLY A 184 5.11 11.04 10.33
N ASN A 185 5.96 10.03 10.23
CA ASN A 185 5.67 8.80 9.49
C ASN A 185 4.82 7.80 10.30
N CYS A 186 4.64 8.04 11.60
CA CYS A 186 3.95 7.14 12.50
C CYS A 186 2.54 7.66 12.86
N PRO A 187 1.64 6.77 13.31
CA PRO A 187 0.36 7.19 13.85
C PRO A 187 0.53 8.17 15.01
N ALA A 188 -0.49 8.97 15.28
CA ALA A 188 -0.43 9.93 16.38
C ALA A 188 -0.10 9.25 17.71
N ASN A 189 0.81 9.84 18.49
CA ASN A 189 1.34 9.34 19.77
C ASN A 189 2.23 8.10 19.68
N TRP A 190 2.59 7.65 18.48
CA TRP A 190 3.61 6.62 18.30
C TRP A 190 4.97 7.29 18.11
N VAL A 191 6.03 6.52 18.39
CA VAL A 191 7.41 6.96 18.25
C VAL A 191 8.09 6.20 17.13
N CYS A 192 9.00 6.86 16.41
CA CYS A 192 9.85 6.20 15.43
C CYS A 192 11.10 5.63 16.11
N VAL A 193 11.17 4.30 16.23
CA VAL A 193 12.25 3.59 16.92
C VAL A 193 13.25 3.09 15.89
N LYS A 194 14.46 3.63 15.93
CA LYS A 194 15.58 3.20 15.09
C LYS A 194 16.42 2.19 15.86
N MET A 195 16.78 1.06 15.24
CA MET A 195 17.46 -0.03 15.96
C MET A 195 18.86 0.37 16.43
N THR A 196 19.50 1.27 15.68
CA THR A 196 20.76 1.92 16.04
C THR A 196 20.67 3.43 15.82
N SER A 197 21.56 4.19 16.47
CA SER A 197 21.65 5.64 16.25
C SER A 197 22.08 6.02 14.83
N THR A 198 22.64 5.06 14.07
CA THR A 198 23.10 5.26 12.70
C THR A 198 22.09 4.84 11.65
N ASP A 199 21.00 4.17 12.03
CA ASP A 199 20.04 3.69 11.06
C ASP A 199 19.28 4.86 10.42
N PRO A 200 19.19 4.89 9.07
CA PRO A 200 18.43 5.94 8.40
C PRO A 200 16.93 5.80 8.64
N VAL A 201 16.46 4.59 8.94
CA VAL A 201 15.06 4.20 9.10
C VAL A 201 14.84 3.44 10.41
N GLY A 202 13.62 3.44 10.89
CA GLY A 202 13.16 2.69 12.06
C GLY A 202 11.76 2.13 11.85
N PHE A 203 11.16 1.68 12.94
CA PHE A 203 9.80 1.15 12.98
C PHE A 203 8.92 2.00 13.90
N CYS A 204 7.66 2.13 13.54
CA CYS A 204 6.70 2.81 14.41
C CYS A 204 6.34 1.93 15.60
N SER A 205 6.51 2.48 16.81
CA SER A 205 6.19 1.81 18.07
C SER A 205 5.13 2.60 18.83
N ASN A 206 4.11 1.89 19.32
CA ASN A 206 3.10 2.45 20.21
C ASN A 206 3.52 2.42 21.69
N GLY A 207 4.71 1.88 21.99
CA GLY A 207 5.25 1.71 23.34
C GLY A 207 4.54 0.68 24.23
N GLY A 208 3.55 -0.04 23.71
CA GLY A 208 2.82 -1.09 24.43
C GLY A 208 3.62 -2.38 24.61
N LEU A 209 3.01 -3.41 25.20
CA LEU A 209 3.64 -4.71 25.38
C LEU A 209 4.19 -5.28 24.06
N SER A 210 5.43 -5.74 24.10
CA SER A 210 6.20 -6.30 22.98
C SER A 210 6.54 -5.31 21.86
N SER A 211 6.20 -4.03 22.01
CA SER A 211 6.56 -3.02 21.02
C SER A 211 8.05 -2.71 21.06
N MET A 212 8.63 -2.43 19.89
CA MET A 212 10.07 -2.16 19.79
C MET A 212 10.46 -0.91 20.56
N CYS A 213 11.64 -0.91 21.14
CA CYS A 213 12.21 0.24 21.84
C CYS A 213 13.75 0.18 21.82
N THR A 214 14.37 1.32 22.07
CA THR A 214 15.82 1.50 22.30
C THR A 214 16.11 2.34 23.54
N LYS A 215 15.07 2.95 24.12
CA LYS A 215 15.17 3.75 25.34
C LYS A 215 13.88 3.66 26.16
N PRO A 216 13.95 3.87 27.49
CA PRO A 216 12.79 3.75 28.36
C PRO A 216 11.62 4.66 27.98
N GLU A 217 11.89 5.85 27.43
CA GLU A 217 10.84 6.83 27.11
C GLU A 217 9.98 6.43 25.90
N GLU A 218 10.35 5.37 25.19
CA GLU A 218 9.57 4.82 24.06
C GLU A 218 8.51 3.82 24.52
N CYS A 219 8.50 3.45 25.80
CA CYS A 219 7.51 2.54 26.37
C CYS A 219 6.46 3.30 27.18
N VAL A 220 5.19 2.93 27.01
CA VAL A 220 4.12 3.47 27.84
C VAL A 220 4.09 2.74 29.17
N SER A 221 3.82 3.47 30.26
CA SER A 221 3.68 2.85 31.58
C SER A 221 2.59 1.75 31.56
N PRO A 222 2.82 0.59 32.21
CA PRO A 222 3.89 0.25 33.15
C PRO A 222 5.14 -0.40 32.52
N PHE A 223 5.27 -0.37 31.20
CA PHE A 223 6.34 -1.08 30.51
C PHE A 223 7.68 -0.32 30.57
N ILE A 224 8.77 -1.07 30.63
CA ILE A 224 10.13 -0.59 30.46
C ILE A 224 10.72 -1.16 29.18
N CYS A 225 11.73 -0.48 28.62
CA CYS A 225 12.45 -1.01 27.48
C CYS A 225 13.43 -2.10 27.93
N GLN A 226 13.03 -3.37 27.78
CA GLN A 226 13.89 -4.51 28.06
C GLN A 226 14.84 -4.75 26.87
N GLN A 227 16.10 -4.34 27.03
CA GLN A 227 17.15 -4.57 26.04
C GLN A 227 17.96 -5.81 26.43
N PRO A 228 18.32 -6.68 25.47
CA PRO A 228 19.17 -7.83 25.74
C PRO A 228 20.58 -7.40 26.21
N MET A 229 21.05 -6.24 25.71
CA MET A 229 22.26 -5.55 26.14
C MET A 229 22.08 -4.04 26.01
N PRO A 230 22.75 -3.21 26.84
CA PRO A 230 22.64 -1.76 26.75
C PRO A 230 22.94 -1.23 25.34
N GLY A 231 22.03 -0.43 24.80
CA GLY A 231 22.16 0.20 23.47
C GLY A 231 21.72 -0.68 22.29
N MET A 232 21.22 -1.89 22.52
CA MET A 232 20.56 -2.70 21.48
C MET A 232 19.06 -2.42 21.41
N ALA A 233 18.44 -2.73 20.28
CA ALA A 233 16.99 -2.82 20.22
C ALA A 233 16.47 -3.82 21.25
N GLY A 234 15.41 -3.42 21.95
CA GLY A 234 14.69 -4.18 22.94
C GLY A 234 13.18 -4.16 22.65
N VAL A 235 12.43 -4.65 23.62
CA VAL A 235 10.96 -4.62 23.59
C VAL A 235 10.41 -4.02 24.87
N CYS A 236 9.29 -3.33 24.76
CA CYS A 236 8.55 -2.84 25.91
C CYS A 236 7.89 -4.03 26.62
N ALA A 237 8.30 -4.29 27.86
CA ALA A 237 7.80 -5.39 28.66
C ALA A 237 7.61 -4.94 30.13
N PRO A 238 6.88 -5.70 30.95
CA PRO A 238 6.76 -5.40 32.38
C PRO A 238 8.15 -5.31 33.01
N ASP A 239 8.29 -4.51 34.07
CA ASP A 239 9.51 -4.53 34.87
C ASP A 239 9.53 -5.85 35.67
N ASP A 240 10.31 -6.81 35.18
CA ASP A 240 10.44 -8.14 35.80
C ASP A 240 11.43 -8.12 36.98
N GLY A 241 12.03 -6.97 37.30
CA GLY A 241 12.81 -6.74 38.52
C GLY A 241 14.10 -7.57 38.63
N PHE A 242 14.74 -7.93 37.51
CA PHE A 242 16.04 -8.60 37.49
C PHE A 242 17.21 -7.64 37.69
#